data_AF-A0A972V075-F1
#
_entry.id   AF-A0A972V075-F1
#
_cell.length_a   1.000
_cell.length_b   1.000
_cell.length_c   1.000
_cell.angle_alpha   90.00
_cell.angle_beta   90.00
_cell.angle_gamma   90.00
#
_symmetry.space_group_name_H-M   'P 1'
#
loop_
_entity.id
_entity.type
_entity.pdbx_description
1 polymer ?
#
loop_
_entity_poly.entity_id
_entity_poly.type
_entity_poly.pdbx_seq_one_letter_code
_entity_poly.pdbx_strand_id
1 'polypeptide(L)'
;DGTEGIKNVINVEHKQINFVPDVNGYDWTDPSYHLPAFYEIWAEYAKDGHEQFYRDCADTARVFLHRACSSKTALNADYTEFSGAPRTRGRRPAAFRYDSWRVPMNIAMDYSWYAKDIKWQQDYGKRIQNFLFCRGIDTFEDQFNVDGTLPEYILQAGGYRTLRHSIGLVATSAATSLMGTQAKSWKFIDELWNSKLEPYEDGYFDPYYDGLLYLFSLMHLSGNYRIITPASN
;
A
#
# COMPACT_ATOMS: atom_id res chain seq x y z
N ASP A 1 -9.91 28.78 -5.38
CA ASP A 1 -10.73 28.97 -6.60
C ASP A 1 -10.18 28.20 -7.83
N GLY A 2 -9.22 27.27 -7.66
CA GLY A 2 -8.68 26.49 -8.79
C GLY A 2 -7.87 27.32 -9.79
N THR A 3 -7.43 28.52 -9.40
CA THR A 3 -6.54 29.34 -10.21
C THR A 3 -5.17 28.68 -10.37
N GLU A 4 -4.48 29.04 -11.44
CA GLU A 4 -3.09 28.62 -11.72
C GLU A 4 -2.88 27.10 -11.91
N GLY A 5 -3.93 26.37 -12.32
CA GLY A 5 -3.81 24.94 -12.63
C GLY A 5 -3.87 24.02 -11.41
N ILE A 6 -4.20 24.57 -10.23
CA ILE A 6 -4.49 23.79 -9.02
C ILE A 6 -5.79 23.00 -9.21
N LYS A 7 -5.77 21.73 -8.85
CA LYS A 7 -6.92 20.82 -8.91
C LYS A 7 -7.28 20.30 -7.52
N ASN A 8 -8.39 19.58 -7.40
CA ASN A 8 -8.75 18.90 -6.15
C ASN A 8 -7.76 17.76 -5.86
N VAL A 9 -7.57 17.39 -4.58
CA VAL A 9 -6.73 16.22 -4.21
C VAL A 9 -7.42 14.89 -4.56
N ILE A 10 -8.74 14.89 -4.61
CA ILE A 10 -9.55 13.76 -5.08
C ILE A 10 -10.14 14.16 -6.42
N ASN A 11 -9.91 13.34 -7.44
CA ASN A 11 -10.58 13.51 -8.73
C ASN A 11 -12.08 13.27 -8.56
N VAL A 12 -12.89 14.30 -8.78
CA VAL A 12 -14.33 14.27 -8.48
C VAL A 12 -15.14 13.43 -9.46
N GLU A 13 -14.65 13.25 -10.69
CA GLU A 13 -15.30 12.42 -11.71
C GLU A 13 -15.02 10.94 -11.45
N HIS A 14 -13.75 10.60 -11.25
CA HIS A 14 -13.33 9.22 -11.02
C HIS A 14 -13.47 8.76 -9.58
N LYS A 15 -13.67 9.67 -8.63
CA LYS A 15 -13.76 9.40 -7.18
C LYS A 15 -12.54 8.66 -6.64
N GLN A 16 -11.38 9.07 -7.12
CA GLN A 16 -10.08 8.49 -6.76
C GLN A 16 -9.13 9.61 -6.35
N ILE A 17 -8.30 9.38 -5.34
CA ILE A 17 -7.19 10.26 -5.03
C ILE A 17 -6.25 10.32 -6.23
N ASN A 18 -5.75 11.51 -6.56
CA ASN A 18 -4.77 11.69 -7.63
C ASN A 18 -3.35 11.72 -7.06
N PHE A 19 -2.36 11.65 -7.95
CA PHE A 19 -0.95 11.67 -7.53
C PHE A 19 -0.53 13.02 -6.96
N VAL A 20 -0.88 14.12 -7.64
CA VAL A 20 -0.61 15.52 -7.24
C VAL A 20 -1.78 16.39 -7.70
N PRO A 21 -2.25 17.37 -6.89
CA PRO A 21 -3.39 18.24 -7.20
C PRO A 21 -3.05 19.35 -8.20
N ASP A 22 -2.45 19.00 -9.35
CA ASP A 22 -2.15 19.91 -10.44
C ASP A 22 -2.54 19.31 -11.81
N VAL A 23 -2.44 20.10 -12.88
CA VAL A 23 -2.75 19.66 -14.25
C VAL A 23 -1.93 18.46 -14.74
N ASN A 24 -0.80 18.12 -14.12
CA ASN A 24 0.06 17.02 -14.52
C ASN A 24 -0.23 15.73 -13.74
N GLY A 25 -0.73 15.86 -12.51
CA GLY A 25 -0.98 14.77 -11.57
C GLY A 25 -2.45 14.37 -11.43
N TYR A 26 -3.40 15.20 -11.87
CA TYR A 26 -4.82 15.07 -11.54
C TYR A 26 -5.53 13.86 -12.18
N ASP A 27 -5.03 13.36 -13.30
CA ASP A 27 -5.69 12.35 -14.13
C ASP A 27 -5.09 10.94 -13.99
N TRP A 28 -4.23 10.72 -13.00
CA TRP A 28 -3.66 9.42 -12.67
C TRP A 28 -3.36 9.33 -11.17
N THR A 29 -2.99 8.14 -10.69
CA THR A 29 -2.90 7.86 -9.26
C THR A 29 -1.72 6.96 -8.88
N ASP A 30 -1.58 6.76 -7.58
CA ASP A 30 -0.67 5.83 -6.93
C ASP A 30 -1.51 4.87 -6.06
N PRO A 31 -1.45 3.54 -6.29
CA PRO A 31 -2.26 2.60 -5.52
C PRO A 31 -2.06 2.67 -4.01
N SER A 32 -0.88 3.10 -3.55
CA SER A 32 -0.58 3.25 -2.13
C SER A 32 -1.29 4.42 -1.46
N TYR A 33 -1.90 5.32 -2.23
CA TYR A 33 -2.69 6.44 -1.71
C TYR A 33 -4.15 6.07 -1.45
N HIS A 34 -4.60 4.92 -1.96
CA HIS A 34 -5.97 4.44 -1.77
C HIS A 34 -6.16 3.87 -0.37
N LEU A 35 -6.86 4.63 0.47
CA LEU A 35 -7.15 4.32 1.87
C LEU A 35 -8.67 4.22 2.10
N PRO A 36 -9.36 3.18 1.59
CA PRO A 36 -10.81 3.05 1.73
C PRO A 36 -11.29 3.14 3.18
N ALA A 37 -10.52 2.59 4.13
CA ALA A 37 -10.82 2.71 5.56
C ALA A 37 -10.92 4.17 6.04
N PHE A 38 -10.06 5.06 5.54
CA PHE A 38 -10.07 6.46 5.95
C PHE A 38 -11.21 7.24 5.29
N TYR A 39 -11.59 6.89 4.06
CA TYR A 39 -12.79 7.46 3.45
C TYR A 39 -14.06 7.08 4.20
N GLU A 40 -14.16 5.86 4.73
CA GLU A 40 -15.30 5.48 5.60
C GLU A 40 -15.31 6.31 6.89
N ILE A 41 -14.15 6.55 7.50
CA ILE A 41 -14.03 7.45 8.67
C ILE A 41 -14.50 8.87 8.32
N TRP A 42 -14.10 9.41 7.18
CA TRP A 42 -14.57 10.73 6.75
C TRP A 42 -16.07 10.75 6.51
N ALA A 43 -16.62 9.69 5.90
CA ALA A 43 -18.05 9.55 5.69
C ALA A 43 -18.86 9.46 6.99
N GLU A 44 -18.26 8.99 8.09
CA GLU A 44 -18.92 8.88 9.40
C GLU A 44 -18.76 10.13 10.25
N TYR A 45 -17.60 10.79 10.19
CA TYR A 45 -17.21 11.76 11.21
C TYR A 45 -16.91 13.16 10.69
N ALA A 46 -16.69 13.38 9.39
CA ALA A 46 -16.33 14.71 8.87
C ALA A 46 -17.47 15.73 9.02
N LYS A 47 -18.72 15.31 8.80
CA LYS A 47 -19.93 16.15 8.91
C LYS A 47 -19.86 17.45 8.09
N ASP A 48 -19.23 17.37 6.92
CA ASP A 48 -18.98 18.49 6.00
C ASP A 48 -19.90 18.47 4.77
N GLY A 49 -20.92 17.60 4.76
CA GLY A 49 -21.88 17.46 3.67
C GLY A 49 -21.39 16.62 2.48
N HIS A 50 -20.22 16.00 2.57
CA HIS A 50 -19.64 15.15 1.52
C HIS A 50 -19.66 13.66 1.86
N GLU A 51 -20.50 13.24 2.80
CA GLU A 51 -20.51 11.88 3.35
C GLU A 51 -20.71 10.83 2.25
N GLN A 52 -21.66 11.03 1.33
CA GLN A 52 -21.89 10.12 0.21
C GLN A 52 -20.70 10.07 -0.76
N PHE A 53 -20.06 11.22 -1.01
CA PHE A 53 -18.87 11.27 -1.87
C PHE A 53 -17.72 10.44 -1.28
N TYR A 54 -17.51 10.53 0.04
CA TYR A 54 -16.51 9.71 0.72
C TYR A 54 -16.84 8.21 0.67
N ARG A 55 -18.12 7.82 0.84
CA ARG A 55 -18.53 6.41 0.67
C ARG A 55 -18.25 5.91 -0.73
N ASP A 56 -18.58 6.72 -1.74
CA ASP A 56 -18.30 6.37 -3.13
C ASP A 56 -16.79 6.27 -3.41
N CYS A 57 -15.96 7.10 -2.78
CA CYS A 57 -14.49 6.99 -2.86
C CYS A 57 -13.98 5.71 -2.20
N ALA A 58 -14.53 5.30 -1.06
CA ALA A 58 -14.19 4.05 -0.39
C ALA A 58 -14.48 2.85 -1.29
N ASP A 59 -15.68 2.78 -1.87
CA ASP A 59 -16.07 1.71 -2.78
C ASP A 59 -15.21 1.71 -4.06
N THR A 60 -14.97 2.89 -4.62
CA THR A 60 -14.11 3.04 -5.81
C THR A 60 -12.69 2.58 -5.54
N ALA A 61 -12.12 2.93 -4.38
CA ALA A 61 -10.77 2.51 -3.99
C ALA A 61 -10.64 0.99 -3.87
N ARG A 62 -11.63 0.30 -3.28
CA ARG A 62 -11.65 -1.18 -3.21
C ARG A 62 -11.63 -1.80 -4.61
N VAL A 63 -12.55 -1.39 -5.48
CA VAL A 63 -12.63 -1.93 -6.86
C VAL A 63 -11.39 -1.54 -7.69
N PHE A 64 -10.80 -0.36 -7.46
CA PHE A 64 -9.56 0.04 -8.10
C PHE A 64 -8.39 -0.88 -7.74
N LEU A 65 -8.23 -1.22 -6.45
CA LEU A 65 -7.16 -2.11 -6.00
C LEU A 65 -7.27 -3.51 -6.61
N HIS A 66 -8.48 -4.00 -6.93
CA HIS A 66 -8.67 -5.24 -7.70
C HIS A 66 -8.02 -5.18 -9.07
N ARG A 67 -8.11 -4.03 -9.75
CA ARG A 67 -7.56 -3.82 -11.10
C ARG A 67 -6.07 -3.54 -11.09
N ALA A 68 -5.60 -2.79 -10.09
CA ALA A 68 -4.20 -2.37 -9.98
C ALA A 68 -3.26 -3.50 -9.51
N CYS A 69 -3.76 -4.45 -8.72
CA CYS A 69 -2.95 -5.55 -8.19
C CYS A 69 -2.97 -6.76 -9.14
N SER A 70 -1.79 -7.21 -9.56
CA SER A 70 -1.58 -8.38 -10.42
C SER A 70 -2.32 -9.61 -9.90
N SER A 71 -3.09 -10.28 -10.74
CA SER A 71 -3.86 -11.48 -10.36
C SER A 71 -2.99 -12.64 -9.88
N LYS A 72 -1.71 -12.71 -10.30
CA LYS A 72 -0.79 -13.79 -9.93
C LYS A 72 -0.01 -13.51 -8.65
N THR A 73 0.54 -12.31 -8.53
CA THR A 73 1.52 -11.96 -7.47
C THR A 73 0.94 -11.03 -6.42
N ALA A 74 -0.22 -10.42 -6.68
CA ALA A 74 -0.81 -9.33 -5.91
C ALA A 74 0.05 -8.04 -5.83
N LEU A 75 1.14 -7.97 -6.61
CA LEU A 75 1.94 -6.76 -6.75
C LEU A 75 1.22 -5.71 -7.60
N ASN A 76 1.37 -4.44 -7.24
CA ASN A 76 0.96 -3.27 -8.03
C ASN A 76 2.19 -2.49 -8.51
N ALA A 77 2.02 -1.55 -9.43
CA ALA A 77 3.06 -0.56 -9.72
C ALA A 77 2.92 0.66 -8.81
N ASP A 78 4.01 1.41 -8.57
CA ASP A 78 3.95 2.66 -7.81
C ASP A 78 2.95 3.64 -8.45
N TYR A 79 3.01 3.79 -9.77
CA TYR A 79 2.16 4.72 -10.51
C TYR A 79 1.24 3.95 -11.45
N THR A 80 -0.02 4.34 -11.50
CA THR A 80 -1.05 3.73 -12.37
C THR A 80 -2.01 4.77 -12.92
N GLU A 81 -2.62 4.47 -14.05
CA GLU A 81 -3.85 5.15 -14.46
C GLU A 81 -5.00 4.78 -13.51
N PHE A 82 -6.09 5.57 -13.47
CA PHE A 82 -7.31 5.22 -12.71
C PHE A 82 -7.97 3.90 -13.13
N SER A 83 -7.61 3.37 -14.30
CA SER A 83 -8.01 2.03 -14.75
C SER A 83 -7.32 0.91 -13.97
N GLY A 84 -6.19 1.21 -13.29
CA GLY A 84 -5.28 0.24 -12.68
C GLY A 84 -4.09 -0.14 -13.56
N ALA A 85 -4.05 0.34 -14.82
CA ALA A 85 -2.94 0.06 -15.72
C ALA A 85 -1.62 0.69 -15.21
N PRO A 86 -0.50 -0.04 -15.18
CA PRO A 86 0.79 0.51 -14.76
C PRO A 86 1.24 1.69 -15.63
N ARG A 87 1.70 2.77 -14.99
CA ARG A 87 2.14 4.00 -15.65
C ARG A 87 3.66 4.17 -15.56
N THR A 88 4.31 4.20 -16.72
CA THR A 88 5.75 4.49 -16.84
C THR A 88 5.98 6.00 -16.79
N ARG A 89 6.99 6.46 -16.03
CA ARG A 89 7.32 7.89 -15.91
C ARG A 89 8.67 8.17 -16.55
N GLY A 90 8.66 8.73 -17.76
CA GLY A 90 9.87 8.99 -18.53
C GLY A 90 10.69 7.72 -18.74
N ARG A 91 11.93 7.68 -18.24
CA ARG A 91 12.81 6.50 -18.32
C ARG A 91 12.66 5.52 -17.16
N ARG A 92 11.74 5.74 -16.22
CA ARG A 92 11.47 4.84 -15.09
C ARG A 92 10.30 3.92 -15.45
N PRO A 93 10.54 2.63 -15.78
CA PRO A 93 9.47 1.68 -16.04
C PRO A 93 8.58 1.50 -14.81
N ALA A 94 7.29 1.28 -15.05
CA ALA A 94 6.33 0.94 -14.01
C ALA A 94 6.70 -0.39 -13.34
N ALA A 95 6.72 -0.43 -12.01
CA ALA A 95 7.12 -1.60 -11.22
C ALA A 95 6.66 -1.42 -9.77
N PHE A 96 6.64 -2.52 -9.01
CA PHE A 96 6.44 -2.53 -7.57
C PHE A 96 7.72 -2.06 -6.88
N ARG A 97 7.66 -0.92 -6.18
CA ARG A 97 8.81 -0.36 -5.44
C ARG A 97 8.30 0.32 -4.17
N TYR A 98 9.08 1.29 -3.66
CA TYR A 98 8.90 1.89 -2.35
C TYR A 98 7.45 2.31 -2.05
N ASP A 99 6.79 3.06 -2.94
CA ASP A 99 5.41 3.50 -2.70
C ASP A 99 4.45 2.30 -2.57
N SER A 100 4.60 1.32 -3.46
CA SER A 100 3.80 0.09 -3.51
C SER A 100 3.86 -0.74 -2.24
N TRP A 101 4.91 -0.62 -1.42
CA TRP A 101 5.06 -1.38 -0.18
C TRP A 101 3.94 -1.12 0.81
N ARG A 102 3.26 0.03 0.76
CA ARG A 102 2.16 0.36 1.67
C ARG A 102 0.84 -0.35 1.33
N VAL A 103 0.63 -0.74 0.07
CA VAL A 103 -0.63 -1.33 -0.40
C VAL A 103 -1.06 -2.55 0.44
N PRO A 104 -0.17 -3.51 0.75
CA PRO A 104 -0.50 -4.63 1.65
C PRO A 104 -1.11 -4.19 3.00
N MET A 105 -0.50 -3.21 3.67
CA MET A 105 -0.96 -2.72 4.97
C MET A 105 -2.26 -1.91 4.85
N ASN A 106 -2.43 -1.12 3.80
CA ASN A 106 -3.66 -0.35 3.55
C ASN A 106 -4.87 -1.28 3.38
N ILE A 107 -4.69 -2.39 2.65
CA ILE A 107 -5.74 -3.40 2.46
C ILE A 107 -6.04 -4.11 3.78
N ALA A 108 -5.01 -4.46 4.56
CA ALA A 108 -5.16 -5.07 5.88
C ALA A 108 -5.93 -4.16 6.86
N MET A 109 -5.70 -2.85 6.80
CA MET A 109 -6.42 -1.87 7.60
C MET A 109 -7.92 -1.82 7.24
N ASP A 110 -8.26 -1.74 5.95
CA ASP A 110 -9.66 -1.73 5.52
C ASP A 110 -10.40 -3.03 5.86
N TYR A 111 -9.73 -4.17 5.73
CA TYR A 111 -10.26 -5.45 6.18
C TYR A 111 -10.54 -5.44 7.69
N SER A 112 -9.57 -4.99 8.49
CA SER A 112 -9.68 -5.00 9.96
C SER A 112 -10.79 -4.08 10.47
N TRP A 113 -10.96 -2.91 9.86
CA TRP A 113 -11.88 -1.88 10.35
C TRP A 113 -13.28 -1.99 9.77
N TYR A 114 -13.42 -2.33 8.49
CA TYR A 114 -14.70 -2.27 7.77
C TYR A 114 -15.11 -3.57 7.11
N ALA A 115 -14.16 -4.42 6.70
CA ALA A 115 -14.43 -5.75 6.16
C ALA A 115 -15.51 -5.76 5.05
N LYS A 116 -15.52 -4.76 4.16
CA LYS A 116 -16.52 -4.65 3.08
C LYS A 116 -16.14 -5.41 1.80
N ASP A 117 -14.92 -5.92 1.71
CA ASP A 117 -14.39 -6.65 0.55
C ASP A 117 -13.63 -7.94 0.95
N ILE A 118 -14.14 -8.59 2.00
CA ILE A 118 -13.52 -9.73 2.70
C ILE A 118 -12.92 -10.76 1.74
N LYS A 119 -13.70 -11.25 0.77
CA LYS A 119 -13.28 -12.35 -0.10
C LYS A 119 -12.05 -11.99 -0.93
N TRP A 120 -12.03 -10.79 -1.52
CA TRP A 120 -10.90 -10.36 -2.32
C TRP A 120 -9.71 -9.98 -1.45
N GLN A 121 -9.93 -9.33 -0.30
CA GLN A 121 -8.88 -8.95 0.65
C GLN A 121 -8.13 -10.18 1.21
N GLN A 122 -8.87 -11.25 1.55
CA GLN A 122 -8.27 -12.52 1.97
C GLN A 122 -7.49 -13.20 0.83
N ASP A 123 -8.03 -13.18 -0.39
CA ASP A 123 -7.34 -13.71 -1.57
C ASP A 123 -6.07 -12.91 -1.91
N TYR A 124 -6.13 -11.58 -1.81
CA TYR A 124 -4.98 -10.69 -1.94
C TYR A 124 -3.88 -11.07 -0.94
N GLY A 125 -4.22 -11.16 0.36
CA GLY A 125 -3.28 -11.53 1.42
C GLY A 125 -2.63 -12.90 1.18
N LYS A 126 -3.43 -13.88 0.72
CA LYS A 126 -2.92 -15.19 0.29
C LYS A 126 -1.93 -15.08 -0.85
N ARG A 127 -2.26 -14.35 -1.92
CA ARG A 127 -1.42 -14.23 -3.13
C ARG A 127 -0.10 -13.51 -2.85
N ILE A 128 -0.12 -12.37 -2.17
CA ILE A 128 1.10 -11.60 -1.88
C ILE A 128 2.06 -12.39 -0.99
N GLN A 129 1.55 -13.00 0.09
CA GLN A 129 2.38 -13.82 0.97
C GLN A 129 2.86 -15.09 0.26
N ASN A 130 2.08 -15.71 -0.61
CA ASN A 130 2.56 -16.86 -1.40
C ASN A 130 3.71 -16.47 -2.33
N PHE A 131 3.58 -15.34 -3.03
CA PHE A 131 4.62 -14.84 -3.92
C PHE A 131 5.91 -14.57 -3.15
N LEU A 132 5.86 -13.77 -2.08
CA LEU A 132 7.04 -13.41 -1.28
C LEU A 132 7.65 -14.62 -0.58
N PHE A 133 6.83 -15.54 -0.07
CA PHE A 133 7.34 -16.77 0.54
C PHE A 133 8.12 -17.64 -0.47
N CYS A 134 7.68 -17.69 -1.73
CA CYS A 134 8.41 -18.37 -2.80
C CYS A 134 9.71 -17.66 -3.21
N ARG A 135 9.87 -16.36 -2.92
CA ARG A 135 11.13 -15.62 -3.09
C ARG A 135 12.11 -15.88 -1.93
N GLY A 136 11.63 -16.38 -0.80
CA GLY A 136 12.39 -16.64 0.42
C GLY A 136 11.95 -15.68 1.52
N ILE A 137 11.47 -16.22 2.66
CA ILE A 137 10.85 -15.43 3.72
C ILE A 137 11.81 -14.39 4.33
N ASP A 138 13.09 -14.72 4.39
CA ASP A 138 14.21 -13.97 4.97
C ASP A 138 15.11 -13.33 3.90
N THR A 139 14.79 -13.48 2.62
CA THR A 139 15.66 -13.06 1.50
C THR A 139 14.95 -12.42 0.32
N PHE A 140 13.61 -12.30 0.33
CA PHE A 140 12.90 -11.71 -0.80
C PHE A 140 13.34 -10.27 -1.04
N GLU A 141 13.38 -9.87 -2.31
CA GLU A 141 13.80 -8.54 -2.73
C GLU A 141 12.72 -7.49 -2.49
N ASP A 142 13.08 -6.22 -2.59
CA ASP A 142 12.22 -5.09 -2.26
C ASP A 142 11.69 -4.36 -3.51
N GLN A 143 12.04 -4.80 -4.72
CA GLN A 143 11.51 -4.25 -5.97
C GLN A 143 11.28 -5.35 -7.01
N PHE A 144 10.13 -5.30 -7.68
CA PHE A 144 9.70 -6.32 -8.66
C PHE A 144 8.98 -5.68 -9.85
N ASN A 145 9.06 -6.30 -11.02
CA ASN A 145 8.01 -6.12 -12.01
C ASN A 145 6.69 -6.70 -11.49
N VAL A 146 5.55 -6.21 -11.97
CA VAL A 146 4.22 -6.64 -11.48
C VAL A 146 3.93 -8.14 -11.75
N ASP A 147 4.66 -8.75 -12.69
CA ASP A 147 4.60 -10.19 -12.98
C ASP A 147 5.44 -11.05 -12.01
N GLY A 148 6.22 -10.42 -11.12
CA GLY A 148 7.08 -11.06 -10.13
C GLY A 148 8.54 -11.26 -10.56
N THR A 149 8.92 -10.86 -11.77
CA THR A 149 10.32 -10.88 -12.21
C THR A 149 11.11 -9.72 -11.60
N LEU A 150 12.45 -9.85 -11.55
CA LEU A 150 13.30 -8.75 -11.11
C LEU A 150 13.35 -7.65 -12.19
N PRO A 151 13.23 -6.36 -11.80
CA PRO A 151 13.26 -5.28 -12.76
C PRO A 151 14.70 -4.97 -13.17
N GLU A 152 14.95 -4.71 -14.46
CA GLU A 152 16.26 -4.29 -14.95
C GLU A 152 16.67 -2.91 -14.39
N TYR A 153 15.67 -2.04 -14.20
CA TYR A 153 15.83 -0.76 -13.54
C TYR A 153 15.38 -0.87 -12.07
N ILE A 154 16.23 -0.48 -11.13
CA ILE A 154 15.88 -0.35 -9.71
C ILE A 154 16.04 1.09 -9.22
N LEU A 155 15.14 1.52 -8.33
CA LEU A 155 15.28 2.81 -7.67
C LEU A 155 16.38 2.75 -6.61
N GLN A 156 17.05 3.89 -6.45
CA GLN A 156 18.00 4.09 -5.36
C GLN A 156 17.29 4.49 -4.06
N ALA A 157 17.90 4.17 -2.93
CA ALA A 157 17.49 4.62 -1.59
C ALA A 157 18.74 5.15 -0.86
N GLY A 158 18.65 6.38 -0.32
CA GLY A 158 19.75 7.02 0.42
C GLY A 158 21.11 7.10 -0.29
N GLY A 159 21.14 7.16 -1.62
CA GLY A 159 22.38 7.16 -2.41
C GLY A 159 22.90 5.76 -2.79
N TYR A 160 22.24 4.70 -2.35
CA TYR A 160 22.55 3.31 -2.69
C TYR A 160 21.58 2.79 -3.75
N ARG A 161 22.06 1.95 -4.67
CA ARG A 161 21.22 1.31 -5.69
C ARG A 161 21.46 -0.19 -5.69
N THR A 162 20.78 -0.88 -4.80
CA THR A 162 20.78 -2.34 -4.67
C THR A 162 19.39 -2.81 -4.23
N LEU A 163 19.04 -4.04 -4.59
CA LEU A 163 17.89 -4.74 -4.02
C LEU A 163 18.24 -5.18 -2.59
N ARG A 164 17.24 -5.15 -1.70
CA ARG A 164 17.40 -5.58 -0.30
C ARG A 164 16.20 -6.39 0.18
N HIS A 165 16.37 -7.01 1.34
CA HIS A 165 15.26 -7.54 2.13
C HIS A 165 14.78 -6.46 3.10
N SER A 166 14.08 -5.46 2.56
CA SER A 166 13.77 -4.23 3.30
C SER A 166 12.68 -4.45 4.34
N ILE A 167 12.94 -4.03 5.58
CA ILE A 167 12.05 -4.25 6.74
C ILE A 167 10.66 -3.62 6.50
N GLY A 168 10.58 -2.50 5.78
CA GLY A 168 9.32 -1.88 5.43
C GLY A 168 8.40 -2.80 4.63
N LEU A 169 8.94 -3.55 3.66
CA LEU A 169 8.15 -4.51 2.88
C LEU A 169 7.82 -5.77 3.70
N VAL A 170 8.75 -6.24 4.55
CA VAL A 170 8.50 -7.31 5.52
C VAL A 170 7.30 -6.95 6.40
N ALA A 171 7.32 -5.74 6.96
CA ALA A 171 6.31 -5.25 7.88
C ALA A 171 4.92 -5.20 7.26
N THR A 172 4.77 -4.53 6.12
CA THR A 172 3.46 -4.38 5.49
C THR A 172 2.92 -5.70 4.94
N SER A 173 3.80 -6.60 4.48
CA SER A 173 3.42 -7.94 4.06
C SER A 173 3.00 -8.81 5.24
N ALA A 174 3.63 -8.64 6.41
CA ALA A 174 3.20 -9.29 7.65
C ALA A 174 1.84 -8.78 8.13
N ALA A 175 1.54 -7.49 7.99
CA ALA A 175 0.23 -6.92 8.34
C ALA A 175 -0.94 -7.61 7.60
N THR A 176 -0.71 -8.13 6.39
CA THR A 176 -1.73 -8.91 5.66
C THR A 176 -2.17 -10.19 6.36
N SER A 177 -1.41 -10.66 7.36
CA SER A 177 -1.77 -11.80 8.20
C SER A 177 -3.06 -11.57 9.00
N LEU A 178 -3.49 -10.32 9.20
CA LEU A 178 -4.83 -10.00 9.74
C LEU A 178 -5.97 -10.57 8.88
N MET A 179 -5.72 -10.73 7.59
CA MET A 179 -6.67 -11.26 6.60
C MET A 179 -6.35 -12.73 6.26
N GLY A 180 -5.20 -13.24 6.68
CA GLY A 180 -4.69 -14.54 6.29
C GLY A 180 -5.32 -15.69 7.06
N THR A 181 -5.62 -16.78 6.35
CA THR A 181 -6.05 -18.07 6.95
C THR A 181 -4.99 -19.16 6.77
N GLN A 182 -3.85 -18.83 6.16
CA GLN A 182 -2.80 -19.77 5.81
C GLN A 182 -1.77 -19.91 6.93
N ALA A 183 -1.31 -21.14 7.19
CA ALA A 183 -0.31 -21.39 8.23
C ALA A 183 0.99 -20.58 8.04
N LYS A 184 1.36 -20.25 6.79
CA LYS A 184 2.55 -19.45 6.49
C LYS A 184 2.43 -17.98 6.89
N SER A 185 1.22 -17.45 7.18
CA SER A 185 1.07 -16.08 7.70
C SER A 185 1.85 -15.89 9.00
N TRP A 186 1.94 -16.94 9.83
CA TRP A 186 2.78 -16.94 11.03
C TRP A 186 4.26 -16.73 10.73
N LYS A 187 4.77 -17.18 9.59
CA LYS A 187 6.18 -16.96 9.21
C LYS A 187 6.48 -15.51 8.90
N PHE A 188 5.53 -14.76 8.33
CA PHE A 188 5.70 -13.32 8.15
C PHE A 188 5.64 -12.56 9.48
N ILE A 189 4.81 -13.02 10.42
CA ILE A 189 4.77 -12.47 11.78
C ILE A 189 6.10 -12.74 12.51
N ASP A 190 6.60 -13.97 12.45
CA ASP A 190 7.89 -14.36 13.03
C ASP A 190 9.03 -13.52 12.43
N GLU A 191 9.05 -13.34 11.11
CA GLU A 191 10.08 -12.55 10.43
C GLU A 191 10.05 -11.08 10.87
N LEU A 192 8.86 -10.47 10.90
CA LEU A 192 8.70 -9.11 11.40
C LEU A 192 9.11 -8.98 12.87
N TRP A 193 8.72 -9.94 13.71
CA TRP A 193 9.04 -9.93 15.14
C TRP A 193 10.55 -10.01 15.42
N ASN A 194 11.27 -10.75 14.57
CA ASN A 194 12.72 -10.92 14.69
C ASN A 194 13.53 -9.84 13.93
N SER A 195 12.87 -9.01 13.12
CA SER A 195 13.49 -7.91 12.40
C SER A 195 14.10 -6.88 13.35
N LYS A 196 15.24 -6.29 12.97
CA LYS A 196 15.96 -5.28 13.75
C LYS A 196 16.12 -4.01 12.95
N LEU A 197 15.80 -2.86 13.55
CA LEU A 197 16.06 -1.55 12.96
C LEU A 197 17.56 -1.21 13.06
N GLU A 198 18.36 -1.85 12.21
CA GLU A 198 19.81 -1.68 12.11
C GLU A 198 20.26 -1.59 10.65
N PRO A 199 21.49 -1.10 10.38
CA PRO A 199 22.00 -1.03 9.02
C PRO A 199 22.07 -2.40 8.34
N TYR A 200 21.76 -2.44 7.04
CA TYR A 200 21.97 -3.59 6.16
C TYR A 200 23.47 -3.88 5.96
N GLU A 201 23.81 -5.01 5.34
CA GLU A 201 25.21 -5.40 5.07
C GLU A 201 26.01 -4.35 4.29
N ASP A 202 25.35 -3.57 3.43
CA ASP A 202 25.95 -2.50 2.65
C ASP A 202 26.05 -1.16 3.41
N GLY A 203 25.65 -1.14 4.69
CA GLY A 203 25.68 0.03 5.57
C GLY A 203 24.51 0.99 5.39
N TYR A 204 23.58 0.73 4.45
CA TYR A 204 22.37 1.52 4.33
C TYR A 204 21.44 1.30 5.52
N PHE A 205 20.76 2.35 5.97
CA PHE A 205 19.75 2.26 7.02
C PHE A 205 18.69 3.32 6.78
N ASP A 206 17.42 2.92 6.75
CA ASP A 206 16.29 3.82 6.58
C ASP A 206 15.37 3.82 7.82
N PRO A 207 15.78 4.48 8.91
CA PRO A 207 14.95 4.55 10.11
C PRO A 207 13.64 5.32 9.89
N TYR A 208 13.52 6.06 8.79
CA TYR A 208 12.31 6.81 8.46
C TYR A 208 11.29 5.91 7.78
N TYR A 209 11.59 5.41 6.58
CA TYR A 209 10.59 4.68 5.79
C TYR A 209 10.39 3.27 6.31
N ASP A 210 11.47 2.50 6.50
CA ASP A 210 11.37 1.17 7.10
C ASP A 210 10.82 1.27 8.53
N GLY A 211 11.31 2.22 9.32
CA GLY A 211 10.89 2.41 10.72
C GLY A 211 9.41 2.74 10.88
N LEU A 212 8.84 3.61 10.05
CA LEU A 212 7.41 3.94 10.11
C LEU A 212 6.54 2.77 9.65
N LEU A 213 6.90 2.08 8.56
CA LEU A 213 6.15 0.91 8.09
C LEU A 213 6.20 -0.23 9.09
N TYR A 214 7.36 -0.45 9.73
CA TYR A 214 7.54 -1.36 10.85
C TYR A 214 6.61 -1.02 12.01
N LEU A 215 6.64 0.23 12.49
CA LEU A 215 5.82 0.68 13.62
C LEU A 215 4.32 0.52 13.34
N PHE A 216 3.83 0.98 12.18
CA PHE A 216 2.41 0.87 11.84
C PHE A 216 1.97 -0.59 11.70
N SER A 217 2.81 -1.46 11.13
CA SER A 217 2.50 -2.88 11.02
C SER A 217 2.46 -3.58 12.38
N LEU A 218 3.36 -3.23 13.31
CA LEU A 218 3.28 -3.69 14.69
C LEU A 218 2.01 -3.20 15.39
N MET A 219 1.60 -1.96 15.18
CA MET A 219 0.33 -1.46 15.73
C MET A 219 -0.86 -2.25 15.17
N HIS A 220 -0.87 -2.56 13.87
CA HIS A 220 -1.90 -3.40 13.25
C HIS A 220 -1.93 -4.81 13.87
N LEU A 221 -0.79 -5.50 13.91
CA LEU A 221 -0.70 -6.89 14.34
C LEU A 221 -0.87 -7.08 15.86
N SER A 222 -0.54 -6.07 16.67
CA SER A 222 -0.78 -6.08 18.12
C SER A 222 -2.22 -5.69 18.49
N GLY A 223 -3.05 -5.29 17.53
CA GLY A 223 -4.41 -4.81 17.78
C GLY A 223 -4.46 -3.43 18.44
N ASN A 224 -3.43 -2.60 18.26
CA ASN A 224 -3.34 -1.23 18.79
C ASN A 224 -3.49 -0.14 17.73
N TYR A 225 -3.60 -0.49 16.44
CA TYR A 225 -4.03 0.45 15.40
C TYR A 225 -5.57 0.48 15.32
N ARG A 226 -6.16 1.44 16.03
CA ARG A 226 -7.61 1.51 16.24
C ARG A 226 -8.20 2.82 15.72
N ILE A 227 -9.49 2.77 15.42
CA ILE A 227 -10.30 3.97 15.19
C ILE A 227 -10.42 4.72 16.52
N ILE A 228 -10.05 6.01 16.52
CA ILE A 228 -10.29 6.93 17.63
C ILE A 228 -11.47 7.80 17.23
N THR A 229 -12.63 7.55 17.83
CA THR A 229 -13.85 8.31 17.54
C THR A 229 -13.77 9.70 18.18
N PRO A 230 -14.19 10.78 17.50
CA PRO A 230 -14.29 12.10 18.11
C PRO A 230 -15.21 12.05 19.35
N ALA A 231 -14.75 12.62 20.47
CA ALA A 231 -15.61 12.79 21.63
C ALA A 231 -16.74 13.77 21.30
N SER A 232 -17.95 13.48 21.76
CA SER A 232 -19.02 14.48 21.76
C SER A 232 -18.67 15.52 22.82
N ASN A 233 -18.33 16.74 22.39
CA ASN A 233 -18.23 17.89 23.29
C ASN A 233 -19.63 18.35 23.71
#